data_AF-A0A949JCS7-F1
#
_entry.id   AF-A0A949JCS7-F1
#
_cell.length_a   1.000
_cell.length_b   1.000
_cell.length_c   1.000
_cell.angle_alpha   90.00
_cell.angle_beta   90.00
_cell.angle_gamma   90.00
#
_symmetry.space_group_name_H-M   'P 1'
#
loop_
_entity.id
_entity.type
_entity.pdbx_description
1 polymer ?
#
loop_
_entity_poly.entity_id
_entity_poly.type
_entity_poly.pdbx_seq_one_letter_code
_entity_poly.pdbx_strand_id
1 'polypeptide(L)'
;KSRYSPYNYLRMTSISNPHAQIVFVEPDGTKMVFERSITSIPKSPKETKPHPKGITPHDLILMGRYTDKKILSSFLVNDFVRISKARLEEIQEKSGLSMNRKPDKITWKEAESLVKAFKEVKFMAPSADGLIPIEQENIKKGMESIINPEFSYTTTRSALTYKGGIPFIVEIGITYGGNHSTNNGRDIIRYANRAPLIFDQGGCAITEAVNSVDWRRYGVRDDDKTPLTVFVNLVSTHIPYTSAGKQAVAQEEEIFSEIRNGIMDAGRSLKSFLRGKRRLYEKKKKRDTLAKYVPETAAALSNLIKKKKKEMIEKQLYCIIGKKYGESA
;
A
#
# COMPACT_ATOMS: atom_id res chain seq x y z
N LYS A 1 -15.79 6.90 18.22
CA LYS A 1 -14.82 6.12 19.02
C LYS A 1 -13.41 6.63 18.72
N SER A 2 -12.50 6.65 19.71
CA SER A 2 -11.13 7.17 19.54
C SER A 2 -10.33 6.38 18.48
N ARG A 3 -9.40 7.05 17.80
CA ARG A 3 -8.46 6.43 16.84
C ARG A 3 -7.60 5.33 17.48
N TYR A 4 -7.30 5.47 18.77
CA TYR A 4 -6.49 4.52 19.54
C TYR A 4 -7.32 3.49 20.30
N SER A 5 -8.63 3.40 20.01
CA SER A 5 -9.51 2.46 20.70
C SER A 5 -9.33 1.02 20.21
N PRO A 6 -9.61 0.02 21.06
CA PRO A 6 -9.67 -1.39 20.66
C PRO A 6 -10.60 -1.62 19.46
N TYR A 7 -11.72 -0.89 19.41
CA TYR A 7 -12.62 -0.91 18.27
C TYR A 7 -11.92 -0.57 16.95
N ASN A 8 -11.10 0.50 16.92
CA ASN A 8 -10.41 0.87 15.70
C ASN A 8 -9.32 -0.14 15.31
N TYR A 9 -8.64 -0.75 16.30
CA TYR A 9 -7.71 -1.85 16.05
C TYR A 9 -8.40 -3.05 15.37
N LEU A 10 -9.58 -3.44 15.86
CA LEU A 10 -10.35 -4.54 15.29
C LEU A 10 -10.93 -4.18 13.91
N ARG A 11 -11.41 -2.94 13.74
CA ARG A 11 -11.84 -2.40 12.45
C ARG A 11 -10.70 -2.48 11.43
N MET A 12 -9.49 -2.02 11.76
CA MET A 12 -8.32 -2.14 10.89
C MET A 12 -7.95 -3.61 10.63
N THR A 13 -7.93 -4.44 11.67
CA THR A 13 -7.65 -5.89 11.54
C THR A 13 -8.61 -6.59 10.59
N SER A 14 -9.90 -6.19 10.55
CA SER A 14 -10.87 -6.73 9.59
C SER A 14 -10.60 -6.32 8.14
N ILE A 15 -10.00 -5.14 7.89
CA ILE A 15 -9.55 -4.74 6.53
C ILE A 15 -8.43 -5.65 6.05
N SER A 16 -7.44 -5.92 6.91
CA SER A 16 -6.27 -6.73 6.52
C SER A 16 -6.54 -8.23 6.50
N ASN A 17 -7.59 -8.69 7.19
CA ASN A 17 -8.01 -10.09 7.26
C ASN A 17 -9.47 -10.27 6.82
N PRO A 18 -9.80 -10.02 5.53
CA PRO A 18 -11.20 -10.06 5.06
C PRO A 18 -11.80 -11.47 5.08
N HIS A 19 -11.00 -12.51 5.32
CA HIS A 19 -11.43 -13.90 5.46
C HIS A 19 -11.93 -14.23 6.88
N ALA A 20 -11.61 -13.39 7.86
CA ALA A 20 -11.96 -13.61 9.26
C ALA A 20 -13.24 -12.86 9.62
N GLN A 21 -14.07 -13.47 10.47
CA GLN A 21 -15.18 -12.80 11.15
C GLN A 21 -14.74 -12.47 12.57
N ILE A 22 -14.91 -11.22 12.99
CA ILE A 22 -14.49 -10.74 14.32
C ILE A 22 -15.75 -10.29 15.06
N VAL A 23 -16.00 -10.88 16.23
CA VAL A 23 -17.08 -10.46 17.14
C VAL A 23 -16.43 -9.83 18.37
N PHE A 24 -16.76 -8.57 18.63
CA PHE A 24 -16.25 -7.82 19.77
C PHE A 24 -17.42 -7.42 20.67
N VAL A 25 -17.33 -7.77 21.94
CA VAL A 25 -18.31 -7.38 22.97
C VAL A 25 -17.60 -6.42 23.91
N GLU A 26 -18.08 -5.18 23.98
CA GLU A 26 -17.56 -4.18 24.92
C GLU A 26 -18.05 -4.43 26.35
N PRO A 27 -17.39 -3.85 27.38
CA PRO A 27 -17.80 -4.03 28.78
C PRO A 27 -19.23 -3.54 29.09
N ASP A 28 -19.80 -2.67 28.25
CA ASP A 28 -21.18 -2.18 28.33
C ASP A 28 -22.21 -3.16 27.72
N GLY A 29 -21.75 -4.29 27.17
CA GLY A 29 -22.57 -5.28 26.47
C GLY A 29 -22.79 -4.99 24.99
N THR A 30 -22.26 -3.87 24.45
CA THR A 30 -22.39 -3.54 23.03
C THR A 30 -21.66 -4.58 22.17
N LYS A 31 -22.41 -5.33 21.36
CA LYS A 31 -21.88 -6.32 20.43
C LYS A 31 -21.65 -5.70 19.06
N MET A 32 -20.42 -5.80 18.58
CA MET A 32 -20.02 -5.38 17.23
C MET A 32 -19.52 -6.60 16.46
N VAL A 33 -20.00 -6.72 15.23
CA VAL A 33 -19.65 -7.84 14.35
C VAL A 33 -19.03 -7.28 13.09
N PHE A 34 -17.80 -7.69 12.80
CA PHE A 34 -17.13 -7.47 11.54
C PHE A 34 -17.24 -8.77 10.74
N GLU A 35 -18.13 -8.79 9.77
CA GLU A 35 -18.35 -9.96 8.92
C GLU A 35 -17.20 -10.17 7.95
N ARG A 36 -16.87 -11.44 7.69
CA ARG A 36 -15.90 -11.78 6.64
C ARG A 36 -16.45 -11.36 5.28
N SER A 37 -15.61 -10.73 4.47
CA SER A 37 -15.93 -10.37 3.08
C SER A 37 -15.56 -11.48 2.10
N ILE A 38 -14.69 -12.41 2.51
CA ILE A 38 -14.12 -13.46 1.67
C ILE A 38 -14.13 -14.81 2.42
N THR A 39 -14.18 -15.92 1.69
CA THR A 39 -14.10 -17.28 2.26
C THR A 39 -12.76 -17.98 2.01
N SER A 40 -11.95 -17.50 1.05
CA SER A 40 -10.63 -18.05 0.77
C SER A 40 -9.65 -17.73 1.90
N ILE A 41 -8.99 -18.77 2.40
CA ILE A 41 -8.00 -18.66 3.45
C ILE A 41 -6.62 -18.45 2.79
N PRO A 42 -5.85 -17.43 3.21
CA PRO A 42 -4.50 -17.22 2.71
C PRO A 42 -3.58 -18.40 3.01
N LYS A 43 -2.64 -18.69 2.11
CA LYS A 43 -1.65 -19.75 2.31
C LYS A 43 -0.75 -19.42 3.51
N SER A 44 -0.31 -20.45 4.22
CA SER A 44 0.68 -20.29 5.29
C SER A 44 2.04 -19.93 4.70
N PRO A 45 2.78 -18.98 5.33
CA PRO A 45 4.14 -18.67 4.90
C PRO A 45 5.02 -19.91 5.07
N LYS A 46 5.94 -20.11 4.12
CA LYS A 46 6.97 -21.16 4.22
C LYS A 46 8.26 -20.55 4.73
N GLU A 47 8.94 -21.28 5.60
CA GLU A 47 10.26 -20.88 6.06
C GLU A 47 11.24 -20.83 4.89
N THR A 48 12.01 -19.75 4.82
CA THR A 48 13.03 -19.54 3.79
C THR A 48 14.36 -19.26 4.45
N LYS A 49 15.42 -19.89 3.93
CA LYS A 49 16.79 -19.64 4.38
C LYS A 49 17.21 -18.19 4.10
N PRO A 50 18.10 -17.61 4.92
CA PRO A 50 18.55 -16.24 4.74
C PRO A 50 19.35 -16.06 3.45
N HIS A 51 19.29 -14.84 2.91
CA HIS A 51 20.09 -14.44 1.76
C HIS A 51 21.44 -13.86 2.23
N PRO A 52 22.57 -14.20 1.57
CA PRO A 52 23.91 -13.79 2.00
C PRO A 52 24.13 -12.29 2.14
N LYS A 53 23.47 -11.48 1.31
CA LYS A 53 23.58 -10.01 1.39
C LYS A 53 22.84 -9.39 2.57
N GLY A 54 21.86 -10.10 3.13
CA GLY A 54 21.01 -9.59 4.21
C GLY A 54 21.52 -9.88 5.61
N ILE A 55 22.65 -10.58 5.74
CA ILE A 55 23.20 -11.00 7.04
C ILE A 55 24.29 -10.07 7.56
N THR A 56 24.36 -9.95 8.87
CA THR A 56 25.42 -9.23 9.58
C THR A 56 26.54 -10.20 10.03
N PRO A 57 27.72 -9.69 10.41
CA PRO A 57 28.79 -10.53 10.95
C PRO A 57 28.34 -11.30 12.22
N HIS A 58 27.50 -10.67 13.04
CA HIS A 58 26.94 -11.30 14.23
C HIS A 58 26.03 -12.47 13.85
N ASP A 59 25.14 -12.30 12.88
CA ASP A 59 24.24 -13.35 12.41
C ASP A 59 25.03 -14.56 11.90
N LEU A 60 26.11 -14.31 11.14
CA LEU A 60 26.96 -15.36 10.61
C LEU A 60 27.62 -16.20 11.71
N ILE A 61 28.14 -15.54 12.76
CA ILE A 61 28.74 -16.23 13.92
C ILE A 61 27.67 -17.00 14.69
N LEU A 62 26.50 -16.40 14.90
CA LEU A 62 25.40 -17.03 15.61
C LEU A 62 24.93 -18.28 14.86
N MET A 63 24.67 -18.17 13.56
CA MET A 63 24.30 -19.28 12.70
C MET A 63 25.39 -20.36 12.68
N GLY A 64 26.67 -19.98 12.62
CA GLY A 64 27.80 -20.91 12.67
C GLY A 64 27.88 -21.72 13.98
N ARG A 65 27.34 -21.21 15.10
CA ARG A 65 27.26 -21.95 16.37
C ARG A 65 26.10 -22.94 16.44
N TYR A 66 25.00 -22.66 15.75
CA TYR A 66 23.78 -23.48 15.77
C TYR A 66 23.66 -24.46 14.58
N THR A 67 24.50 -24.32 13.57
CA THR A 67 24.50 -25.22 12.41
C THR A 67 24.99 -26.62 12.77
N ASP A 68 24.45 -27.63 12.09
CA ASP A 68 24.91 -29.02 12.14
C ASP A 68 26.12 -29.28 11.22
N LYS A 69 26.50 -28.29 10.39
CA LYS A 69 27.56 -28.45 9.39
C LYS A 69 28.94 -28.38 10.02
N LYS A 70 29.79 -29.36 9.68
CA LYS A 70 31.18 -29.46 10.17
C LYS A 70 32.16 -28.59 9.38
N ILE A 71 31.79 -28.14 8.18
CA ILE A 71 32.67 -27.45 7.23
C ILE A 71 31.99 -26.17 6.74
N LEU A 72 32.75 -25.08 6.70
CA LEU A 72 32.29 -23.75 6.30
C LEU A 72 31.71 -23.73 4.88
N SER A 73 32.32 -24.42 3.92
CA SER A 73 31.77 -24.56 2.56
C SER A 73 30.36 -25.15 2.57
N SER A 74 30.16 -26.22 3.34
CA SER A 74 28.87 -26.90 3.48
C SER A 74 27.84 -26.02 4.19
N PHE A 75 28.27 -25.28 5.21
CA PHE A 75 27.44 -24.29 5.89
C PHE A 75 26.93 -23.21 4.92
N LEU A 76 27.84 -22.58 4.16
CA LEU A 76 27.46 -21.52 3.23
C LEU A 76 26.52 -22.01 2.12
N VAL A 77 26.76 -23.21 1.58
CA VAL A 77 25.90 -23.77 0.51
C VAL A 77 24.53 -24.22 1.03
N ASN A 78 24.48 -24.80 2.23
CA ASN A 78 23.24 -25.42 2.73
C ASN A 78 22.38 -24.47 3.56
N ASP A 79 22.95 -23.51 4.28
CA ASP A 79 22.19 -22.69 5.24
C ASP A 79 21.79 -21.34 4.65
N PHE A 80 22.29 -21.00 3.45
CA PHE A 80 21.93 -19.79 2.71
C PHE A 80 21.26 -20.11 1.38
N VAL A 81 20.38 -19.23 0.93
CA VAL A 81 19.87 -19.29 -0.45
C VAL A 81 20.89 -18.73 -1.43
N ARG A 82 20.82 -19.19 -2.68
CA ARG A 82 21.56 -18.63 -3.83
C ARG A 82 23.10 -18.70 -3.73
N ILE A 83 23.66 -19.53 -2.86
CA ILE A 83 25.08 -19.88 -2.87
C ILE A 83 25.27 -21.17 -3.70
N SER A 84 25.87 -21.03 -4.88
CA SER A 84 26.34 -22.17 -5.70
C SER A 84 27.83 -22.41 -5.48
N LYS A 85 28.37 -23.54 -5.97
CA LYS A 85 29.81 -23.84 -5.89
C LYS A 85 30.67 -22.74 -6.52
N ALA A 86 30.29 -22.25 -7.70
CA ALA A 86 31.00 -21.15 -8.36
C ALA A 86 31.00 -19.85 -7.52
N ARG A 87 29.90 -19.55 -6.81
CA ARG A 87 29.85 -18.40 -5.91
C ARG A 87 30.69 -18.61 -4.66
N LEU A 88 30.74 -19.83 -4.16
CA LEU A 88 31.59 -20.19 -3.03
C LEU A 88 33.08 -19.95 -3.33
N GLU A 89 33.53 -20.32 -4.53
CA GLU A 89 34.91 -20.07 -5.00
C GLU A 89 35.20 -18.57 -5.06
N GLU A 90 34.29 -17.77 -5.62
CA GLU A 90 34.42 -16.30 -5.66
C GLU A 90 34.45 -15.68 -4.25
N ILE A 91 33.64 -16.19 -3.32
CA ILE A 91 33.65 -15.76 -1.91
C ILE A 91 34.99 -16.13 -1.26
N GLN A 92 35.52 -17.32 -1.54
CA GLN A 92 36.80 -17.78 -1.00
C GLN A 92 37.96 -16.90 -1.46
N GLU A 93 38.01 -16.56 -2.75
CA GLU A 93 39.02 -15.68 -3.33
C GLU A 93 38.98 -14.28 -2.70
N LYS A 94 37.77 -13.70 -2.57
CA LYS A 94 37.60 -12.34 -2.00
C LYS A 94 37.80 -12.26 -0.49
N SER A 95 37.39 -13.29 0.24
CA SER A 95 37.51 -13.30 1.71
C SER A 95 38.90 -13.69 2.19
N GLY A 96 39.71 -14.36 1.35
CA GLY A 96 41.02 -14.91 1.73
C GLY A 96 40.92 -16.01 2.79
N LEU A 97 39.73 -16.55 3.04
CA LEU A 97 39.46 -17.46 4.14
C LEU A 97 39.42 -18.93 3.68
N SER A 98 40.07 -19.81 4.43
CA SER A 98 40.00 -21.24 4.15
C SER A 98 38.60 -21.80 4.46
N MET A 99 37.95 -22.36 3.45
CA MET A 99 36.62 -22.95 3.55
C MET A 99 36.60 -24.33 4.25
N ASN A 100 37.77 -24.91 4.52
CA ASN A 100 37.91 -26.17 5.27
C ASN A 100 38.09 -25.93 6.77
N ARG A 101 37.21 -25.12 7.35
CA ARG A 101 37.15 -24.83 8.79
C ARG A 101 35.77 -25.11 9.33
N LYS A 102 35.69 -25.25 10.66
CA LYS A 102 34.40 -25.40 11.33
C LYS A 102 33.68 -24.04 11.44
N PRO A 103 32.37 -23.96 11.15
CA PRO A 103 31.59 -22.72 11.26
C PRO A 103 31.54 -22.12 12.67
N ASP A 104 31.62 -22.95 13.71
CA ASP A 104 31.57 -22.55 15.13
C ASP A 104 32.78 -21.72 15.57
N LYS A 105 33.91 -21.84 14.86
CA LYS A 105 35.19 -21.20 15.18
C LYS A 105 35.47 -19.92 14.40
N ILE A 106 34.50 -19.41 13.63
CA ILE A 106 34.68 -18.15 12.88
C ILE A 106 34.84 -16.99 13.87
N THR A 107 35.93 -16.24 13.71
CA THR A 107 36.18 -15.02 14.51
C THR A 107 35.43 -13.82 13.94
N TRP A 108 35.29 -12.76 14.74
CA TRP A 108 34.61 -11.53 14.30
C TRP A 108 35.23 -10.91 13.04
N LYS A 109 36.58 -10.82 12.99
CA LYS A 109 37.31 -10.28 11.83
C LYS A 109 37.06 -11.11 10.57
N GLU A 110 37.03 -12.43 10.71
CA GLU A 110 36.75 -13.35 9.60
C GLU A 110 35.30 -13.23 9.11
N ALA A 111 34.34 -13.07 10.02
CA ALA A 111 32.95 -12.83 9.68
C ALA A 111 32.76 -11.49 8.95
N GLU A 112 33.44 -10.42 9.37
CA GLU A 112 33.46 -9.14 8.65
C GLU A 112 33.98 -9.29 7.22
N SER A 113 35.09 -10.01 7.03
CA SER A 113 35.65 -10.29 5.70
C SER A 113 34.67 -11.06 4.82
N LEU A 114 33.98 -12.07 5.36
CA LEU A 114 32.95 -12.83 4.63
C LEU A 114 31.75 -11.97 4.24
N VAL A 115 31.24 -11.14 5.16
CA VAL A 115 30.12 -10.24 4.88
C VAL A 115 30.50 -9.18 3.84
N LYS A 116 31.74 -8.68 3.88
CA LYS A 116 32.26 -7.79 2.84
C LYS A 116 32.29 -8.49 1.48
N ALA A 117 32.78 -9.73 1.43
CA ALA A 117 32.75 -10.54 0.21
C ALA A 117 31.31 -10.76 -0.31
N PHE A 118 30.32 -11.00 0.56
CA PHE A 118 28.92 -11.14 0.13
C PHE A 118 28.36 -9.88 -0.53
N LYS A 119 28.78 -8.69 -0.10
CA LYS A 119 28.35 -7.43 -0.73
C LYS A 119 28.94 -7.26 -2.12
N GLU A 120 30.18 -7.67 -2.32
CA GLU A 120 30.90 -7.58 -3.60
C GLU A 120 30.47 -8.64 -4.63
N VAL A 121 30.00 -9.80 -4.16
CA VAL A 121 29.53 -10.88 -5.03
C VAL A 121 28.12 -10.59 -5.56
N LYS A 122 27.90 -10.86 -6.86
CA LYS A 122 26.58 -10.71 -7.49
C LYS A 122 25.73 -11.95 -7.26
N PHE A 123 24.74 -11.85 -6.36
CA PHE A 123 23.73 -12.89 -6.13
C PHE A 123 22.46 -12.63 -6.94
N MET A 124 21.75 -13.71 -7.25
CA MET A 124 20.36 -13.63 -7.72
C MET A 124 19.44 -13.17 -6.58
N ALA A 125 18.33 -12.52 -6.91
CA ALA A 125 17.35 -12.13 -5.90
C ALA A 125 16.84 -13.37 -5.10
N PRO A 126 16.55 -13.20 -3.80
CA PRO A 126 15.87 -14.21 -3.00
C PRO A 126 14.46 -14.46 -3.57
N SER A 127 13.91 -15.64 -3.30
CA SER A 127 12.52 -15.91 -3.68
C SER A 127 11.56 -15.13 -2.80
N ALA A 128 10.45 -14.66 -3.38
CA ALA A 128 9.36 -14.01 -2.67
C ALA A 128 8.29 -15.00 -2.17
N ASP A 129 8.45 -16.31 -2.41
CA ASP A 129 7.44 -17.33 -2.11
C ASP A 129 7.03 -17.41 -0.62
N GLY A 130 7.91 -16.96 0.29
CA GLY A 130 7.62 -16.89 1.72
C GLY A 130 6.76 -15.69 2.13
N LEU A 131 6.61 -14.69 1.25
CA LEU A 131 5.81 -13.50 1.52
C LEU A 131 4.35 -13.76 1.12
N ILE A 132 3.43 -13.56 2.06
CA ILE A 132 2.00 -13.75 1.84
C ILE A 132 1.30 -12.38 1.84
N PRO A 133 1.24 -11.69 0.67
CA PRO A 133 0.48 -10.44 0.55
C PRO A 133 -1.01 -10.65 0.82
N ILE A 134 -1.75 -9.57 1.05
CA ILE A 134 -3.22 -9.63 1.15
C ILE A 134 -3.83 -9.77 -0.25
N GLU A 135 -3.18 -9.18 -1.27
CA GLU A 135 -3.57 -9.09 -2.67
C GLU A 135 -4.58 -7.96 -2.96
N GLN A 136 -4.44 -7.37 -4.15
CA GLN A 136 -5.17 -6.17 -4.57
C GLN A 136 -6.69 -6.30 -4.41
N GLU A 137 -7.27 -7.42 -4.88
CA GLU A 137 -8.71 -7.63 -4.84
C GLU A 137 -9.25 -7.74 -3.42
N ASN A 138 -8.51 -8.40 -2.54
CA ASN A 138 -8.90 -8.61 -1.15
C ASN A 138 -8.82 -7.31 -0.36
N ILE A 139 -7.78 -6.50 -0.59
CA ILE A 139 -7.66 -5.15 -0.02
C ILE A 139 -8.83 -4.28 -0.48
N LYS A 140 -9.18 -4.33 -1.78
CA LYS A 140 -10.28 -3.55 -2.34
C LYS A 140 -11.61 -3.89 -1.64
N LYS A 141 -11.94 -5.18 -1.53
CA LYS A 141 -13.16 -5.65 -0.83
C LYS A 141 -13.17 -5.24 0.64
N GLY A 142 -12.05 -5.38 1.34
CA GLY A 142 -11.93 -5.00 2.75
C GLY A 142 -12.07 -3.49 3.00
N MET A 143 -11.60 -2.65 2.06
CA MET A 143 -11.82 -1.21 2.15
C MET A 143 -13.25 -0.81 1.79
N GLU A 144 -13.85 -1.44 0.78
CA GLU A 144 -15.22 -1.15 0.34
C GLU A 144 -16.25 -1.49 1.42
N SER A 145 -16.11 -2.63 2.09
CA SER A 145 -17.05 -3.04 3.15
C SER A 145 -17.03 -2.11 4.36
N ILE A 146 -15.88 -1.50 4.68
CA ILE A 146 -15.71 -0.73 5.92
C ILE A 146 -15.79 0.78 5.70
N ILE A 147 -15.31 1.29 4.56
CA ILE A 147 -15.24 2.72 4.27
C ILE A 147 -16.42 3.15 3.37
N ASN A 148 -16.97 2.24 2.56
CA ASN A 148 -17.98 2.54 1.53
C ASN A 148 -17.62 3.76 0.67
N PRO A 149 -16.45 3.76 0.00
CA PRO A 149 -15.95 4.92 -0.73
C PRO A 149 -16.65 5.08 -2.09
N GLU A 150 -16.64 6.28 -2.65
CA GLU A 150 -17.09 6.52 -4.03
C GLU A 150 -16.11 5.96 -5.08
N PHE A 151 -14.84 5.85 -4.69
CA PHE A 151 -13.77 5.34 -5.54
C PHE A 151 -12.77 4.55 -4.70
N SER A 152 -12.36 3.40 -5.23
CA SER A 152 -11.36 2.52 -4.65
C SER A 152 -10.36 2.09 -5.73
N TYR A 153 -9.08 2.15 -5.42
CA TYR A 153 -8.02 1.59 -6.25
C TYR A 153 -6.94 0.96 -5.38
N THR A 154 -6.48 -0.22 -5.77
CA THR A 154 -5.51 -1.02 -5.03
C THR A 154 -4.45 -1.55 -5.97
N THR A 155 -3.21 -1.62 -5.50
CA THR A 155 -2.08 -2.17 -6.21
C THR A 155 -1.17 -2.95 -5.26
N THR A 156 -0.64 -4.06 -5.73
CA THR A 156 0.32 -4.94 -5.04
C THR A 156 1.54 -4.93 -5.94
N ARG A 157 2.65 -4.42 -5.41
CA ARG A 157 3.89 -4.21 -6.15
C ARG A 157 4.66 -5.52 -6.28
N SER A 158 5.58 -5.59 -7.24
CA SER A 158 6.51 -6.70 -7.34
C SER A 158 7.42 -6.74 -6.12
N ALA A 159 7.85 -7.94 -5.72
CA ALA A 159 8.79 -8.09 -4.62
C ALA A 159 10.14 -7.47 -4.94
N LEU A 160 10.68 -6.71 -4.00
CA LEU A 160 12.03 -6.14 -4.03
C LEU A 160 12.81 -6.59 -2.80
N THR A 161 14.08 -6.21 -2.72
CA THR A 161 14.91 -6.47 -1.55
C THR A 161 15.46 -5.18 -0.98
N TYR A 162 15.48 -5.06 0.34
CA TYR A 162 16.20 -4.00 1.04
C TYR A 162 17.42 -4.59 1.77
N LYS A 163 18.44 -3.76 2.02
CA LYS A 163 19.76 -4.23 2.51
C LYS A 163 20.36 -5.35 1.64
N GLY A 164 19.97 -5.38 0.37
CA GLY A 164 20.44 -6.34 -0.65
C GLY A 164 20.00 -7.80 -0.48
N GLY A 165 19.23 -8.16 0.56
CA GLY A 165 18.91 -9.58 0.82
C GLY A 165 17.59 -9.89 1.50
N ILE A 166 16.90 -8.89 2.08
CA ILE A 166 15.62 -9.14 2.77
C ILE A 166 14.48 -8.81 1.80
N PRO A 167 13.69 -9.79 1.36
CA PRO A 167 12.60 -9.55 0.42
C PRO A 167 11.45 -8.81 1.09
N PHE A 168 10.84 -7.88 0.37
CA PHE A 168 9.64 -7.18 0.79
C PHE A 168 8.69 -6.92 -0.38
N ILE A 169 7.41 -6.83 -0.07
CA ILE A 169 6.33 -6.45 -0.99
C ILE A 169 5.59 -5.27 -0.35
N VAL A 170 5.20 -4.31 -1.17
CA VAL A 170 4.38 -3.18 -0.76
C VAL A 170 3.02 -3.27 -1.42
N GLU A 171 1.96 -3.15 -0.64
CA GLU A 171 0.58 -3.09 -1.12
C GLU A 171 -0.03 -1.76 -0.74
N ILE A 172 -0.67 -1.11 -1.71
CA ILE A 172 -1.17 0.25 -1.57
C ILE A 172 -2.64 0.28 -1.99
N GLY A 173 -3.44 0.99 -1.22
CA GLY A 173 -4.84 1.26 -1.51
C GLY A 173 -5.12 2.74 -1.37
N ILE A 174 -5.89 3.29 -2.30
CA ILE A 174 -6.41 4.65 -2.22
C ILE A 174 -7.92 4.59 -2.35
N THR A 175 -8.60 5.24 -1.42
CA THR A 175 -10.05 5.42 -1.47
C THR A 175 -10.43 6.88 -1.32
N TYR A 176 -11.49 7.29 -2.01
CA TYR A 176 -11.99 8.66 -2.00
C TYR A 176 -13.48 8.69 -1.67
N GLY A 177 -13.87 9.58 -0.76
CA GLY A 177 -15.24 9.68 -0.23
C GLY A 177 -15.55 8.62 0.83
N GLY A 178 -16.84 8.45 1.12
CA GLY A 178 -17.33 7.47 2.09
C GLY A 178 -17.17 7.89 3.56
N ASN A 179 -17.26 6.90 4.45
CA ASN A 179 -17.11 7.04 5.90
C ASN A 179 -15.63 7.12 6.30
N HIS A 180 -15.07 8.29 6.03
CA HIS A 180 -13.70 8.65 6.37
C HIS A 180 -13.55 8.87 7.88
N SER A 181 -12.48 8.35 8.52
CA SER A 181 -12.38 8.35 9.99
C SER A 181 -11.90 9.68 10.59
N THR A 182 -11.21 10.51 9.81
CA THR A 182 -10.67 11.80 10.25
C THR A 182 -11.52 12.96 9.75
N ASN A 183 -11.98 13.83 10.65
CA ASN A 183 -12.73 15.03 10.25
C ASN A 183 -11.86 16.05 9.50
N ASN A 184 -10.53 16.01 9.69
CA ASN A 184 -9.57 16.89 9.04
C ASN A 184 -8.39 16.06 8.50
N GLY A 185 -8.12 16.18 7.20
CA GLY A 185 -6.94 15.61 6.55
C GLY A 185 -7.14 14.23 5.94
N ARG A 186 -6.02 13.70 5.44
CA ARG A 186 -5.91 12.38 4.84
C ARG A 186 -5.79 11.33 5.95
N ASP A 187 -6.54 10.23 5.84
CA ASP A 187 -6.45 9.12 6.79
C ASP A 187 -5.44 8.12 6.27
N ILE A 188 -4.35 7.94 7.01
CA ILE A 188 -3.25 7.04 6.66
C ILE A 188 -3.41 5.76 7.48
N ILE A 189 -3.73 4.66 6.80
CA ILE A 189 -3.85 3.34 7.40
C ILE A 189 -2.59 2.55 7.08
N ARG A 190 -1.81 2.25 8.12
CA ARG A 190 -0.50 1.60 8.01
C ARG A 190 -0.56 0.17 8.50
N TYR A 191 0.02 -0.75 7.74
CA TYR A 191 0.18 -2.14 8.13
C TYR A 191 1.61 -2.62 7.92
N ALA A 192 1.98 -3.57 8.77
CA ALA A 192 3.22 -4.32 8.71
C ALA A 192 2.87 -5.81 8.88
N ASN A 193 3.11 -6.65 7.87
CA ASN A 193 2.72 -8.06 7.85
C ASN A 193 1.25 -8.27 8.28
N ARG A 194 0.32 -7.49 7.71
CA ARG A 194 -1.12 -7.48 8.04
C ARG A 194 -1.50 -6.99 9.44
N ALA A 195 -0.54 -6.64 10.29
CA ALA A 195 -0.79 -6.07 11.60
C ALA A 195 -0.95 -4.54 11.48
N PRO A 196 -2.03 -3.94 12.01
CA PRO A 196 -2.22 -2.50 11.97
C PRO A 196 -1.27 -1.77 12.91
N LEU A 197 -0.66 -0.70 12.39
CA LEU A 197 0.22 0.20 13.15
C LEU A 197 -0.58 1.44 13.56
N ILE A 198 -0.96 1.54 14.84
CA ILE A 198 -1.85 2.62 15.31
C ILE A 198 -1.05 3.79 15.88
N PHE A 199 0.04 3.51 16.61
CA PHE A 199 0.82 4.53 17.32
C PHE A 199 2.01 5.03 16.49
N ASP A 200 2.69 6.08 16.97
CA ASP A 200 3.93 6.63 16.41
C ASP A 200 3.88 6.95 14.92
N GLN A 201 2.80 7.61 14.48
CA GLN A 201 2.61 7.95 13.07
C GLN A 201 3.66 8.92 12.55
N GLY A 202 4.11 9.87 13.38
CA GLY A 202 5.05 10.93 12.97
C GLY A 202 6.43 10.39 12.58
N GLY A 203 6.91 9.32 13.21
CA GLY A 203 8.23 8.74 12.95
C GLY A 203 8.22 7.54 12.01
N CYS A 204 7.11 7.28 11.31
CA CYS A 204 7.00 6.11 10.44
C CYS A 204 7.29 6.45 8.98
N ALA A 205 8.18 5.67 8.36
CA ALA A 205 8.53 5.82 6.95
C ALA A 205 7.33 5.78 6.00
N ILE A 206 6.27 5.02 6.35
CA ILE A 206 5.04 4.97 5.56
C ILE A 206 4.34 6.35 5.55
N THR A 207 4.18 6.97 6.73
CA THR A 207 3.53 8.28 6.86
C THR A 207 4.31 9.33 6.11
N GLU A 208 5.63 9.31 6.26
CA GLU A 208 6.51 10.24 5.57
C GLU A 208 6.46 10.06 4.05
N ALA A 209 6.44 8.81 3.56
CA ALA A 209 6.31 8.53 2.14
C ALA A 209 5.01 9.10 1.56
N VAL A 210 3.89 8.94 2.27
CA VAL A 210 2.58 9.53 1.91
C VAL A 210 2.62 11.06 1.90
N ASN A 211 3.28 11.67 2.90
CA ASN A 211 3.41 13.11 3.00
C ASN A 211 4.37 13.71 1.95
N SER A 212 5.37 12.94 1.51
CA SER A 212 6.34 13.37 0.49
C SER A 212 5.74 13.52 -0.92
N VAL A 213 4.56 12.94 -1.17
CA VAL A 213 3.88 12.98 -2.46
C VAL A 213 3.10 14.30 -2.61
N ASP A 214 3.26 14.96 -3.75
CA ASP A 214 2.51 16.17 -4.12
C ASP A 214 1.12 15.79 -4.65
N TRP A 215 0.12 15.76 -3.77
CA TRP A 215 -1.26 15.36 -4.04
C TRP A 215 -2.01 16.33 -4.98
N ARG A 216 -1.56 17.58 -5.07
CA ARG A 216 -2.13 18.58 -5.99
C ARG A 216 -1.99 18.15 -7.44
N ARG A 217 -0.90 17.46 -7.79
CA ARG A 217 -0.68 16.91 -9.14
C ARG A 217 -1.71 15.84 -9.53
N TYR A 218 -2.31 15.20 -8.53
CA TYR A 218 -3.32 14.16 -8.67
C TYR A 218 -4.75 14.67 -8.51
N GLY A 219 -4.96 15.98 -8.37
CA GLY A 219 -6.28 16.61 -8.33
C GLY A 219 -6.84 16.83 -6.93
N VAL A 220 -6.07 16.51 -5.88
CA VAL A 220 -6.41 16.79 -4.48
C VAL A 220 -5.84 18.17 -4.14
N ARG A 221 -6.70 19.20 -4.08
CA ARG A 221 -6.25 20.59 -3.90
C ARG A 221 -6.16 21.01 -2.44
N ASP A 222 -7.12 20.55 -1.64
CA ASP A 222 -7.23 20.83 -0.22
C ASP A 222 -6.94 19.55 0.57
N ASP A 223 -5.69 19.36 0.95
CA ASP A 223 -5.24 18.15 1.66
C ASP A 223 -6.01 17.92 2.96
N ASP A 224 -6.47 19.00 3.61
CA ASP A 224 -7.16 18.97 4.91
C ASP A 224 -8.66 18.68 4.82
N LYS A 225 -9.27 18.88 3.65
CA LYS A 225 -10.73 18.73 3.47
C LYS A 225 -11.11 17.58 2.54
N THR A 226 -10.13 17.00 1.86
CA THR A 226 -10.37 15.94 0.89
C THR A 226 -10.54 14.62 1.65
N PRO A 227 -11.69 13.94 1.53
CA PRO A 227 -11.93 12.64 2.17
C PRO A 227 -11.14 11.56 1.44
N LEU A 228 -9.85 11.45 1.76
CA LEU A 228 -8.89 10.58 1.10
C LEU A 228 -8.27 9.65 2.14
N THR A 229 -8.48 8.35 1.97
CA THR A 229 -7.83 7.33 2.80
C THR A 229 -6.75 6.62 1.98
N VAL A 230 -5.54 6.55 2.55
CA VAL A 230 -4.39 5.88 1.96
C VAL A 230 -4.02 4.68 2.83
N PHE A 231 -4.16 3.49 2.26
CA PHE A 231 -3.76 2.22 2.84
C PHE A 231 -2.37 1.87 2.33
N VAL A 232 -1.46 1.48 3.23
CA VAL A 232 -0.16 0.91 2.87
C VAL A 232 0.14 -0.29 3.77
N ASN A 233 0.44 -1.43 3.17
CA ASN A 233 0.89 -2.64 3.85
C ASN A 233 2.31 -2.99 3.38
N LEU A 234 3.23 -3.08 4.33
CA LEU A 234 4.59 -3.60 4.11
C LEU A 234 4.64 -5.06 4.53
N VAL A 235 4.95 -5.95 3.59
CA VAL A 235 5.08 -7.40 3.84
C VAL A 235 6.54 -7.79 3.68
N SER A 236 7.16 -8.32 4.72
CA SER A 236 8.55 -8.78 4.68
C SER A 236 8.82 -9.87 5.73
N THR A 237 9.85 -10.69 5.50
CA THR A 237 10.34 -11.65 6.50
C THR A 237 10.88 -10.96 7.74
N HIS A 238 11.45 -9.76 7.57
CA HIS A 238 11.94 -8.92 8.65
C HIS A 238 11.54 -7.48 8.36
N ILE A 239 10.78 -6.87 9.28
CA ILE A 239 10.35 -5.47 9.15
C ILE A 239 11.29 -4.60 10.00
N PRO A 240 11.89 -3.55 9.43
CA PRO A 240 12.76 -2.66 10.19
C PRO A 240 11.90 -1.74 11.05
N TYR A 241 11.71 -2.09 12.33
CA TYR A 241 10.98 -1.25 13.28
C TYR A 241 11.92 -0.22 13.93
N THR A 242 11.41 0.97 14.24
CA THR A 242 12.17 2.01 14.97
C THR A 242 12.31 1.70 16.45
N SER A 243 11.35 0.99 17.04
CA SER A 243 11.30 0.65 18.46
C SER A 243 10.87 -0.79 18.70
N ALA A 244 11.17 -1.32 19.89
CA ALA A 244 10.76 -2.65 20.32
C ALA A 244 9.23 -2.85 20.34
N GLY A 245 8.46 -1.75 20.45
CA GLY A 245 6.99 -1.77 20.41
C GLY A 245 6.38 -2.05 19.03
N LYS A 246 7.20 -2.06 17.97
CA LYS A 246 6.81 -2.38 16.59
C LYS A 246 5.65 -1.52 16.05
N GLN A 247 5.62 -0.22 16.41
CA GLN A 247 4.55 0.71 16.02
C GLN A 247 4.88 1.60 14.81
N ALA A 248 6.16 1.68 14.44
CA ALA A 248 6.62 2.47 13.31
C ALA A 248 7.73 1.75 12.55
N VAL A 249 7.70 1.90 11.23
CA VAL A 249 8.71 1.36 10.31
C VAL A 249 9.81 2.42 10.16
N ALA A 250 11.05 1.98 10.27
CA ALA A 250 12.23 2.81 10.10
C ALA A 250 12.41 3.26 8.64
N GLN A 251 13.11 4.37 8.45
CA GLN A 251 13.39 4.96 7.14
C GLN A 251 14.53 4.19 6.46
N GLU A 252 14.16 3.17 5.67
CA GLU A 252 15.07 2.52 4.72
C GLU A 252 14.74 3.03 3.31
N GLU A 253 15.75 3.46 2.55
CA GLU A 253 15.58 4.17 1.27
C GLU A 253 14.87 3.31 0.22
N GLU A 254 15.19 2.02 0.12
CA GLU A 254 14.56 1.10 -0.84
C GLU A 254 13.07 0.90 -0.52
N ILE A 255 12.71 0.84 0.76
CA ILE A 255 11.32 0.69 1.19
C ILE A 255 10.55 1.99 0.95
N PHE A 256 11.14 3.12 1.36
CA PHE A 256 10.53 4.44 1.20
C PHE A 256 10.24 4.78 -0.27
N SER A 257 11.23 4.56 -1.13
CA SER A 257 11.10 4.82 -2.58
C SER A 257 10.02 3.94 -3.21
N GLU A 258 9.94 2.66 -2.85
CA GLU A 258 8.92 1.76 -3.42
C GLU A 258 7.50 2.10 -2.92
N ILE A 259 7.33 2.45 -1.64
CA ILE A 259 6.05 2.95 -1.12
C ILE A 259 5.62 4.20 -1.90
N ARG A 260 6.53 5.16 -2.05
CA ARG A 260 6.27 6.40 -2.79
C ARG A 260 5.88 6.12 -4.24
N ASN A 261 6.60 5.24 -4.93
CA ASN A 261 6.31 4.87 -6.32
C ASN A 261 4.93 4.22 -6.48
N GLY A 262 4.55 3.32 -5.57
CA GLY A 262 3.24 2.71 -5.63
C GLY A 262 2.10 3.68 -5.28
N ILE A 263 2.33 4.66 -4.39
CA ILE A 263 1.34 5.72 -4.10
C ILE A 263 1.16 6.60 -5.32
N MET A 264 2.25 6.96 -6.00
CA MET A 264 2.19 7.73 -7.23
C MET A 264 1.41 7.01 -8.32
N ASP A 265 1.52 5.68 -8.40
CA ASP A 265 0.78 4.86 -9.34
C ASP A 265 -0.72 4.89 -9.05
N ALA A 266 -1.11 4.63 -7.80
CA ALA A 266 -2.50 4.75 -7.37
C ALA A 266 -3.06 6.18 -7.52
N GLY A 267 -2.21 7.20 -7.32
CA GLY A 267 -2.55 8.61 -7.52
C GLY A 267 -2.96 8.93 -8.96
N ARG A 268 -2.37 8.26 -9.97
CA ARG A 268 -2.76 8.46 -11.38
C ARG A 268 -4.21 8.00 -11.62
N SER A 269 -4.59 6.87 -11.04
CA SER A 269 -5.96 6.35 -11.10
C SER A 269 -6.95 7.30 -10.41
N LEU A 270 -6.60 7.81 -9.22
CA LEU A 270 -7.41 8.81 -8.52
C LEU A 270 -7.60 10.09 -9.35
N LYS A 271 -6.54 10.58 -9.99
CA LYS A 271 -6.60 11.76 -10.86
C LYS A 271 -7.60 11.59 -12.00
N SER A 272 -7.63 10.42 -12.63
CA SER A 272 -8.57 10.10 -13.70
C SER A 272 -10.02 10.19 -13.20
N PHE A 273 -10.30 9.60 -12.04
CA PHE A 273 -11.61 9.65 -11.40
C PHE A 273 -12.04 11.09 -11.06
N LEU A 274 -11.19 11.86 -10.38
CA LEU A 274 -11.49 13.25 -10.00
C LEU A 274 -11.70 14.16 -11.21
N ARG A 275 -10.94 13.95 -12.29
CA ARG A 275 -11.14 14.65 -13.57
C ARG A 275 -12.51 14.32 -14.16
N GLY A 276 -12.93 13.06 -14.10
CA GLY A 276 -14.27 12.62 -14.50
C GLY A 276 -15.37 13.34 -13.71
N LYS A 277 -15.26 13.34 -12.37
CA LYS A 277 -16.21 14.02 -11.47
C LYS A 277 -16.32 15.51 -11.75
N ARG A 278 -15.18 16.19 -11.95
CA ARG A 278 -15.14 17.61 -12.32
C ARG A 278 -15.82 17.88 -13.66
N ARG A 279 -15.54 17.04 -14.68
CA ARG A 279 -16.16 17.17 -16.00
C ARG A 279 -17.68 17.03 -15.93
N LEU A 280 -18.18 16.11 -15.12
CA LEU A 280 -19.63 15.94 -14.89
C LEU A 280 -20.23 17.17 -14.19
N TYR A 281 -19.57 17.68 -13.15
CA TYR A 281 -19.99 18.89 -12.46
C TYR A 281 -20.04 20.12 -13.39
N GLU A 282 -19.01 20.32 -14.23
CA GLU A 282 -18.98 21.41 -15.20
C GLU A 282 -20.08 21.29 -16.25
N LYS A 283 -20.37 20.07 -16.74
CA LYS A 283 -21.51 19.83 -17.65
C LYS A 283 -22.84 20.17 -16.98
N LYS A 284 -23.06 19.71 -15.74
CA LYS A 284 -24.27 20.01 -14.96
C LYS A 284 -24.42 21.52 -14.72
N LYS A 285 -23.36 22.20 -14.27
CA LYS A 285 -23.36 23.65 -14.05
C LYS A 285 -23.69 24.42 -15.33
N LYS A 286 -23.10 24.04 -16.47
CA LYS A 286 -23.41 24.66 -17.77
C LYS A 286 -24.87 24.45 -18.15
N ARG A 287 -25.41 23.24 -17.97
CA ARG A 287 -26.83 22.93 -18.18
C ARG A 287 -27.72 23.81 -17.30
N ASP A 288 -27.47 23.85 -16.00
CA ASP A 288 -28.27 24.60 -15.04
C ASP A 288 -28.23 26.11 -15.33
N THR A 289 -27.06 26.64 -15.69
CA THR A 289 -26.91 28.03 -16.12
C THR A 289 -27.71 28.31 -17.39
N LEU A 290 -27.62 27.46 -18.42
CA LEU A 290 -28.38 27.63 -19.66
C LEU A 290 -29.89 27.53 -19.41
N ALA A 291 -30.33 26.58 -18.58
CA ALA A 291 -31.74 26.37 -18.22
C ALA A 291 -32.37 27.62 -17.57
N LYS A 292 -31.59 28.40 -16.81
CA LYS A 292 -32.04 29.67 -16.22
C LYS A 292 -32.29 30.76 -17.27
N TYR A 293 -31.56 30.75 -18.40
CA TYR A 293 -31.73 31.74 -19.48
C TYR A 293 -32.81 31.35 -20.50
N VAL A 294 -33.32 30.11 -20.46
CA VAL A 294 -34.33 29.62 -21.42
C VAL A 294 -35.61 30.47 -21.41
N PRO A 295 -36.23 30.83 -20.27
CA PRO A 295 -37.48 31.60 -20.27
C PRO A 295 -37.34 32.99 -20.91
N GLU A 296 -36.24 33.69 -20.60
CA GLU A 296 -35.95 35.02 -21.15
C GLU A 296 -35.66 34.97 -22.65
N THR A 297 -34.84 34.01 -23.08
CA THR A 297 -34.52 33.82 -24.51
C THR A 297 -35.74 33.40 -25.32
N ALA A 298 -36.60 32.54 -24.77
CA ALA A 298 -37.86 32.16 -25.41
C ALA A 298 -38.84 33.33 -25.51
N ALA A 299 -38.93 34.19 -24.48
CA ALA A 299 -39.74 35.40 -24.53
C ALA A 299 -39.23 36.38 -25.62
N ALA A 300 -37.92 36.63 -25.66
CA ALA A 300 -37.31 37.48 -26.68
C ALA A 300 -37.53 36.94 -28.11
N LEU A 301 -37.33 35.64 -28.33
CA LEU A 301 -37.56 35.00 -29.62
C LEU A 301 -39.04 35.01 -30.03
N SER A 302 -39.97 34.79 -29.09
CA SER A 302 -41.41 34.86 -29.33
C SER A 302 -41.83 36.26 -29.78
N ASN A 303 -41.27 37.30 -29.15
CA ASN A 303 -41.52 38.70 -29.52
C ASN A 303 -40.97 39.03 -30.92
N LEU A 304 -39.75 38.58 -31.23
CA LEU A 304 -39.10 38.86 -32.52
C LEU A 304 -39.82 38.18 -33.70
N ILE A 305 -40.32 36.96 -33.50
CA ILE A 305 -41.07 36.20 -34.51
C ILE A 305 -42.55 36.69 -34.62
N LYS A 306 -43.00 37.59 -33.73
CA LYS A 306 -44.39 38.07 -33.61
C LYS A 306 -45.42 36.93 -33.49
N LYS A 307 -45.02 35.77 -32.97
CA LYS A 307 -45.89 34.59 -32.75
C LYS A 307 -45.98 34.32 -31.25
N LYS A 308 -47.20 34.17 -30.71
CA LYS A 308 -47.46 33.75 -29.31
C LYS A 308 -47.18 32.25 -29.11
N LYS A 309 -45.95 31.80 -29.38
CA LYS A 309 -45.52 30.38 -29.25
C LYS A 309 -44.36 30.21 -28.27
N LYS A 310 -44.36 31.00 -27.19
CA LYS A 310 -43.33 30.97 -26.13
C LYS A 310 -43.11 29.56 -25.57
N GLU A 311 -44.18 28.86 -25.20
CA GLU A 311 -44.11 27.51 -24.62
C GLU A 311 -43.49 26.47 -25.56
N MET A 312 -43.73 26.60 -26.87
CA MET A 312 -43.15 25.71 -27.88
C MET A 312 -41.65 25.93 -28.02
N ILE A 313 -41.20 27.20 -27.98
CA ILE A 313 -39.80 27.59 -28.06
C ILE A 313 -39.04 27.15 -26.80
N GLU A 314 -39.63 27.32 -25.61
CA GLU A 314 -39.05 26.84 -24.35
C GLU A 314 -38.82 25.32 -24.38
N LYS A 315 -39.83 24.53 -24.79
CA LYS A 315 -39.70 23.08 -24.92
C LYS A 315 -38.59 22.68 -25.90
N GLN A 316 -38.45 23.39 -27.02
CA GLN A 316 -37.39 23.14 -27.99
C GLN A 316 -36.00 23.48 -27.43
N LEU A 317 -35.85 24.60 -26.72
CA LEU A 317 -34.59 25.00 -26.10
C LEU A 317 -34.15 24.03 -24.99
N TYR A 318 -35.09 23.58 -24.16
CA TYR A 318 -34.81 22.52 -23.18
C TYR A 318 -34.40 21.21 -23.85
N CYS A 319 -35.05 20.82 -24.95
CA CYS A 319 -34.67 19.63 -25.73
C CYS A 319 -33.25 19.74 -26.31
N ILE A 320 -32.85 20.91 -26.81
CA ILE A 320 -31.49 21.16 -27.31
C ILE A 320 -30.45 21.03 -26.19
N ILE A 321 -30.74 21.60 -25.02
CA ILE A 321 -29.88 21.50 -23.85
C ILE A 321 -29.76 20.04 -23.39
N GLY A 322 -30.88 19.30 -23.35
CA GLY A 322 -30.91 17.87 -23.01
C GLY A 322 -30.08 17.02 -23.97
N LYS A 323 -30.22 17.22 -25.29
CA LYS A 323 -29.43 16.51 -26.31
C LYS A 323 -27.92 16.79 -26.21
N LYS A 324 -27.53 18.02 -25.86
CA LYS A 324 -26.12 18.42 -25.81
C LYS A 324 -25.41 18.04 -24.51
N TYR A 325 -26.13 18.05 -23.38
CA TYR A 325 -25.55 17.81 -22.05
C TYR A 325 -25.94 16.46 -21.43
N GLY A 326 -26.78 15.67 -22.11
CA GLY A 326 -27.14 14.32 -21.74
C GLY A 326 -28.28 14.28 -20.74
N GLU A 327 -29.49 14.06 -21.25
CA GLU A 327 -30.42 13.13 -20.64
C GLU A 327 -30.30 11.81 -21.41
N SER A 328 -30.02 10.71 -20.69
CA SER A 328 -30.82 9.53 -20.94
C SER A 328 -32.24 9.93 -20.54
N ALA A 329 -33.18 9.74 -21.47
CA ALA A 329 -34.59 10.09 -21.32
C ALA A 329 -35.21 9.62 -20.01
#